data_AF-A0A517QGR9-F1
#
_entry.id   AF-A0A517QGR9-F1
#
_cell.length_a   1.000
_cell.length_b   1.000
_cell.length_c   1.000
_cell.angle_alpha   90.00
_cell.angle_beta   90.00
_cell.angle_gamma   90.00
#
_symmetry.space_group_name_H-M   'P 1'
#
loop_
_entity.id
_entity.type
_entity.pdbx_description
1 polymer ?
#
loop_
_entity_poly.entity_id
_entity_poly.type
_entity_poly.pdbx_seq_one_letter_code
_entity_poly.pdbx_strand_id
1 'polypeptide(L)'
;MTHCRTVFSTAILVSTLLLSTVTTAQDRHFPLNHRQPTGMAGRWSLLTHPQKAGVSQPVEIQLPSAGHVTYFQGSPQNAVLTQSPSKVGMMVGHTYRVRISGMPEFPGAELYPTIEVLDRLHAPNGLEKSYPIPVEITAGEIEIVLQDRMVTKVIYLEQPDLAAPFAQGERIRTEDLKVTENLLRAADERGRPMAILRIGGRIPDPNSPVDPFYSTSPIAIPQQ
;
A
#
# COMPACT_ATOMS: atom_id res chain seq x y z
N MET A 1 -34.85 60.81 -65.09
CA MET A 1 -34.44 61.46 -63.82
C MET A 1 -34.97 60.60 -62.69
N THR A 2 -34.12 59.75 -62.13
CA THR A 2 -34.51 58.76 -61.10
C THR A 2 -33.41 58.75 -60.05
N HIS A 3 -33.78 59.16 -58.84
CA HIS A 3 -32.86 59.41 -57.73
C HIS A 3 -32.39 58.13 -57.04
N CYS A 4 -31.06 58.03 -56.91
CA CYS A 4 -30.29 57.78 -55.69
C CYS A 4 -31.02 57.14 -54.49
N ARG A 5 -30.52 55.97 -54.05
CA ARG A 5 -30.36 55.64 -52.62
C ARG A 5 -29.41 54.46 -52.42
N THR A 6 -28.19 54.77 -52.01
CA THR A 6 -27.16 53.83 -51.55
C THR A 6 -27.40 53.51 -50.07
N VAL A 7 -27.60 52.25 -49.71
CA VAL A 7 -27.71 51.79 -48.32
C VAL A 7 -26.38 51.18 -47.92
N PHE A 8 -25.65 51.86 -47.03
CA PHE A 8 -24.45 51.32 -46.38
C PHE A 8 -24.89 50.40 -45.22
N SER A 9 -24.54 49.12 -45.31
CA SER A 9 -24.79 48.13 -44.25
C SER A 9 -23.50 47.98 -43.42
N THR A 10 -23.49 48.49 -42.20
CA THR A 10 -22.38 48.33 -41.26
C THR A 10 -22.46 46.96 -40.59
N ALA A 11 -21.52 46.07 -40.92
CA ALA A 11 -21.35 44.80 -40.22
C ALA A 11 -20.59 45.01 -38.90
N ILE A 12 -21.24 44.75 -37.76
CA ILE A 12 -20.61 44.76 -36.44
C ILE A 12 -20.02 43.37 -36.20
N LEU A 13 -18.69 43.28 -36.16
CA LEU A 13 -17.96 42.05 -35.83
C LEU A 13 -17.88 41.93 -34.30
N VAL A 14 -18.69 41.07 -33.69
CA VAL A 14 -18.61 40.74 -32.26
C VAL A 14 -17.57 39.63 -32.10
N SER A 15 -16.39 39.98 -31.60
CA SER A 15 -15.35 39.02 -31.22
C SER A 15 -15.62 38.52 -29.80
N THR A 16 -16.12 37.29 -29.67
CA THR A 16 -16.30 36.61 -28.39
C THR A 16 -14.97 36.04 -27.92
N LEU A 17 -14.38 36.70 -26.92
CA LEU A 17 -13.18 36.23 -26.23
C LEU A 17 -13.56 35.05 -25.32
N LEU A 18 -13.20 33.82 -25.72
CA LEU A 18 -13.34 32.62 -24.90
C LEU A 18 -12.29 32.67 -23.78
N LEU A 19 -12.67 33.12 -22.58
CA LEU A 19 -11.85 32.94 -21.38
C LEU A 19 -11.86 31.45 -21.00
N SER A 20 -10.77 30.76 -21.29
CA SER A 20 -10.53 29.42 -20.75
C SER A 20 -10.21 29.54 -19.26
N THR A 21 -11.17 29.24 -18.39
CA THR A 21 -10.88 29.08 -16.96
C THR A 21 -10.01 27.84 -16.78
N VAL A 22 -8.74 28.04 -16.45
CA VAL A 22 -7.87 26.96 -15.99
C VAL A 22 -8.37 26.55 -14.62
N THR A 23 -9.10 25.45 -14.52
CA THR A 23 -9.48 24.87 -13.23
C THR A 23 -8.20 24.38 -12.56
N THR A 24 -7.66 25.16 -11.63
CA THR A 24 -6.62 24.67 -10.72
C THR A 24 -7.21 23.49 -9.97
N ALA A 25 -6.62 22.30 -10.10
CA ALA A 25 -7.01 21.14 -9.30
C ALA A 25 -7.02 21.57 -7.82
N GLN A 26 -8.20 21.57 -7.20
CA GLN A 26 -8.33 21.84 -5.77
C GLN A 26 -7.40 20.87 -5.02
N ASP A 27 -6.53 21.41 -4.16
CA ASP A 27 -5.67 20.61 -3.29
C ASP A 27 -6.57 19.72 -2.42
N ARG A 28 -6.73 18.46 -2.84
CA ARG A 28 -7.60 17.50 -2.19
C ARG A 28 -7.00 17.22 -0.82
N HIS A 29 -7.67 17.66 0.23
CA HIS A 29 -7.21 17.43 1.59
C HIS A 29 -7.10 15.92 1.86
N PHE A 30 -5.88 15.44 2.13
CA PHE A 30 -5.63 14.05 2.52
C PHE A 30 -5.59 13.91 4.05
N PRO A 31 -6.60 13.28 4.67
CA PRO A 31 -6.67 13.15 6.13
C PRO A 31 -5.71 12.09 6.69
N LEU A 32 -5.21 11.17 5.85
CA LEU A 32 -4.33 10.09 6.27
C LEU A 32 -2.89 10.29 5.80
N ASN A 33 -1.95 9.88 6.65
CA ASN A 33 -0.50 9.90 6.37
C ASN A 33 0.14 8.63 6.91
N HIS A 34 1.09 8.05 6.17
CA HIS A 34 1.83 6.85 6.61
C HIS A 34 2.57 7.03 7.96
N ARG A 35 2.82 8.27 8.39
CA ARG A 35 3.44 8.61 9.69
C ARG A 35 2.48 8.59 10.89
N GLN A 36 1.18 8.39 10.66
CA GLN A 36 0.22 8.20 11.76
C GLN A 36 0.53 6.91 12.54
N PRO A 37 0.05 6.78 13.79
CA PRO A 37 0.20 5.54 14.54
C PRO A 37 -0.27 4.32 13.75
N THR A 38 0.49 3.24 13.83
CA THR A 38 0.18 1.98 13.16
C THR A 38 -1.25 1.51 13.46
N GLY A 39 -1.97 1.07 12.43
CA GLY A 39 -3.35 0.59 12.53
C GLY A 39 -4.42 1.68 12.33
N MET A 40 -4.03 2.96 12.35
CA MET A 40 -4.95 4.07 12.11
C MET A 40 -5.54 4.06 10.70
N ALA A 41 -4.73 3.77 9.66
CA ALA A 41 -5.19 3.80 8.28
C ALA A 41 -6.11 2.61 7.98
N GLY A 42 -5.80 1.43 8.51
CA GLY A 42 -6.63 0.22 8.43
C GLY A 42 -7.98 0.42 9.13
N ARG A 43 -7.98 0.98 10.35
CA ARG A 43 -9.21 1.30 11.07
C ARG A 43 -10.05 2.35 10.34
N TRP A 44 -9.41 3.38 9.77
CA TRP A 44 -10.10 4.39 8.96
C TRP A 44 -10.72 3.79 7.69
N SER A 45 -10.03 2.83 7.05
CA SER A 45 -10.57 2.11 5.90
C SER A 45 -11.88 1.39 6.26
N LEU A 46 -11.94 0.69 7.40
CA LEU A 46 -13.17 0.03 7.85
C LEU A 46 -14.28 1.01 8.27
N LEU A 47 -13.93 2.14 8.90
CA LEU A 47 -14.91 3.16 9.27
C LEU A 47 -15.58 3.80 8.04
N THR A 48 -14.80 4.01 6.98
CA THR A 48 -15.30 4.61 5.72
C THR A 48 -15.92 3.57 4.78
N HIS A 49 -15.52 2.30 4.90
CA HIS A 49 -15.99 1.19 4.06
C HIS A 49 -16.29 -0.06 4.91
N PRO A 50 -17.35 -0.04 5.73
CA PRO A 50 -17.67 -1.12 6.67
C PRO A 50 -17.92 -2.47 5.99
N GLN A 51 -18.29 -2.48 4.70
CA GLN A 51 -18.45 -3.69 3.89
C GLN A 51 -17.16 -4.51 3.70
N LYS A 52 -16.00 -3.95 4.05
CA LYS A 52 -14.70 -4.66 4.03
C LYS A 52 -14.43 -5.46 5.31
N ALA A 53 -15.21 -5.24 6.37
CA ALA A 53 -14.99 -5.89 7.66
C ALA A 53 -15.11 -7.42 7.53
N GLY A 54 -14.18 -8.15 8.15
CA GLY A 54 -14.13 -9.62 8.12
C GLY A 54 -13.62 -10.22 6.81
N VAL A 55 -13.32 -9.41 5.79
CA VAL A 55 -12.75 -9.93 4.54
C VAL A 55 -11.28 -10.26 4.74
N SER A 56 -10.89 -11.49 4.39
CA SER A 56 -9.51 -11.95 4.34
C SER A 56 -8.94 -11.75 2.94
N GLN A 57 -7.88 -10.96 2.83
CA GLN A 57 -7.11 -10.71 1.62
C GLN A 57 -5.81 -11.52 1.68
N PRO A 58 -5.49 -12.37 0.68
CA PRO A 58 -4.18 -13.00 0.62
C PRO A 58 -3.07 -11.95 0.51
N VAL A 59 -2.01 -12.14 1.27
CA VAL A 59 -0.78 -11.34 1.29
C VAL A 59 0.37 -12.31 1.17
N GLU A 60 1.31 -12.01 0.28
CA GLU A 60 2.50 -12.84 0.05
C GLU A 60 3.75 -12.05 0.36
N ILE A 61 4.50 -12.50 1.37
CA ILE A 61 5.76 -11.87 1.79
C ILE A 61 6.91 -12.56 1.05
N GLN A 62 7.70 -11.76 0.34
CA GLN A 62 8.84 -12.22 -0.45
C GLN A 62 10.12 -11.61 0.12
N LEU A 63 11.04 -12.47 0.53
CA LEU A 63 12.39 -12.11 0.98
C LEU A 63 13.37 -12.10 -0.20
N PRO A 64 14.57 -11.49 -0.06
CA PRO A 64 15.54 -11.40 -1.16
C PRO A 64 16.06 -12.78 -1.60
N SER A 65 16.04 -13.75 -0.69
CA SER A 65 16.49 -15.12 -0.92
C SER A 65 15.65 -16.11 -0.08
N ALA A 66 16.23 -17.24 0.32
CA ALA A 66 15.64 -18.14 1.30
C ALA A 66 15.56 -17.47 2.67
N GLY A 67 14.54 -17.84 3.44
CA GLY A 67 14.36 -17.35 4.79
C GLY A 67 13.00 -17.76 5.35
N HIS A 68 12.74 -17.36 6.58
CA HIS A 68 11.55 -17.73 7.31
C HIS A 68 10.68 -16.51 7.61
N VAL A 69 9.37 -16.70 7.51
CA VAL A 69 8.37 -15.74 7.97
C VAL A 69 7.57 -16.39 9.08
N THR A 70 7.62 -15.79 10.26
CA THR A 70 6.89 -16.23 11.46
C THR A 70 5.71 -15.30 11.70
N TYR A 71 4.50 -15.85 11.77
CA TYR A 71 3.28 -15.11 12.11
C TYR A 71 2.89 -15.36 13.57
N PHE A 72 2.29 -14.36 14.21
CA PHE A 72 1.89 -14.43 15.61
C PHE A 72 0.38 -14.26 15.77
N GLN A 73 -0.17 -14.92 16.79
CA GLN A 73 -1.57 -14.78 17.23
C GLN A 73 -1.60 -14.45 18.73
N GLY A 74 -1.17 -13.24 19.07
CA GLY A 74 -1.15 -12.68 20.42
C GLY A 74 0.02 -13.13 21.30
N SER A 75 0.75 -14.19 20.94
CA SER A 75 1.92 -14.66 21.68
C SER A 75 2.92 -15.38 20.76
N PRO A 76 4.20 -15.48 21.18
CA PRO A 76 5.22 -16.21 20.44
C PRO A 76 5.07 -17.74 20.56
N GLN A 77 4.31 -18.24 21.56
CA GLN A 77 4.07 -19.68 21.74
C GLN A 77 3.13 -20.25 20.67
N ASN A 78 2.21 -19.43 20.14
CA ASN A 78 1.28 -19.82 19.07
C ASN A 78 1.77 -19.35 17.69
N ALA A 79 3.08 -19.21 17.53
CA ALA A 79 3.66 -18.71 16.30
C ALA A 79 3.62 -19.75 15.18
N VAL A 80 3.29 -19.31 13.96
CA VAL A 80 3.30 -20.15 12.77
C VAL A 80 4.52 -19.79 11.92
N LEU A 81 5.44 -20.75 11.78
CA LEU A 81 6.63 -20.61 10.95
C LEU A 81 6.35 -21.07 9.51
N THR A 82 6.77 -20.28 8.54
CA THR A 82 6.66 -20.59 7.11
C THR A 82 7.95 -20.18 6.39
N GLN A 83 8.14 -20.66 5.15
CA GLN A 83 9.26 -20.27 4.30
C GLN A 83 8.86 -19.16 3.33
N SER A 84 9.80 -18.33 2.92
CA SER A 84 9.62 -17.36 1.83
C SER A 84 9.69 -18.05 0.46
N PRO A 85 8.82 -17.70 -0.52
CA PRO A 85 7.68 -16.79 -0.40
C PRO A 85 6.58 -17.34 0.51
N SER A 86 6.06 -16.49 1.40
CA SER A 86 5.07 -16.89 2.40
C SER A 86 3.72 -16.23 2.14
N LYS A 87 2.71 -17.02 1.80
CA LYS A 87 1.35 -16.55 1.51
C LYS A 87 0.39 -16.87 2.64
N VAL A 88 -0.27 -15.84 3.18
CA VAL A 88 -1.31 -15.97 4.21
C VAL A 88 -2.48 -15.03 3.96
N GLY A 89 -3.68 -15.43 4.39
CA GLY A 89 -4.84 -14.54 4.43
C GLY A 89 -4.77 -13.60 5.63
N MET A 90 -4.86 -12.31 5.37
CA MET A 90 -4.88 -11.24 6.36
C MET A 90 -6.19 -10.46 6.25
N MET A 91 -6.85 -10.19 7.37
CA MET A 91 -8.09 -9.41 7.39
C MET A 91 -7.84 -7.94 7.08
N VAL A 92 -8.72 -7.37 6.26
CA VAL A 92 -8.71 -5.94 5.96
C VAL A 92 -8.98 -5.13 7.22
N GLY A 93 -8.21 -4.06 7.41
CA GLY A 93 -8.29 -3.15 8.56
C GLY A 93 -7.46 -3.59 9.77
N HIS A 94 -6.81 -4.76 9.70
CA HIS A 94 -5.96 -5.28 10.77
C HIS A 94 -4.48 -4.96 10.58
N THR A 95 -3.73 -5.09 11.67
CA THR A 95 -2.28 -4.89 11.71
C THR A 95 -1.59 -6.18 12.12
N TYR A 96 -0.60 -6.60 11.35
CA TYR A 96 0.14 -7.84 11.52
C TYR A 96 1.59 -7.52 11.81
N ARG A 97 2.08 -7.95 12.97
CA ARG A 97 3.51 -8.00 13.22
C ARG A 97 3.98 -9.41 12.93
N VAL A 98 5.02 -9.54 12.12
CA VAL A 98 5.63 -10.83 11.76
C VAL A 98 7.11 -10.77 12.09
N ARG A 99 7.77 -11.92 12.17
CA ARG A 99 9.24 -12.01 12.26
C ARG A 99 9.79 -12.57 10.97
N ILE A 100 10.85 -11.92 10.47
CA ILE A 100 11.68 -12.41 9.36
C ILE A 100 13.03 -12.82 9.92
N SER A 101 13.50 -14.00 9.54
CA SER A 101 14.80 -14.51 10.01
C SER A 101 15.37 -15.60 9.10
N GLY A 102 16.62 -15.99 9.35
CA GLY A 102 17.26 -17.13 8.69
C GLY A 102 17.63 -16.88 7.22
N MET A 103 17.87 -15.62 6.85
CA MET A 103 18.37 -15.24 5.53
C MET A 103 19.89 -15.49 5.46
N PRO A 104 20.40 -16.29 4.51
CA PRO A 104 21.83 -16.63 4.43
C PRO A 104 22.77 -15.41 4.32
N GLU A 105 22.34 -14.38 3.59
CA GLU A 105 23.09 -13.13 3.38
C GLU A 105 23.05 -12.19 4.60
N PHE A 106 22.15 -12.42 5.56
CA PHE A 106 22.04 -11.68 6.82
C PHE A 106 22.04 -12.62 8.05
N PRO A 107 23.17 -13.30 8.36
CA PRO A 107 23.22 -14.27 9.45
C PRO A 107 22.84 -13.67 10.80
N GLY A 108 21.93 -14.34 11.51
CA GLY A 108 21.48 -13.91 12.84
C GLY A 108 20.53 -12.70 12.85
N ALA A 109 20.24 -12.09 11.71
CA ALA A 109 19.29 -10.99 11.65
C ALA A 109 17.85 -11.48 11.93
N GLU A 110 17.20 -10.83 12.89
CA GLU A 110 15.77 -10.98 13.17
C GLU A 110 15.09 -9.62 13.04
N LEU A 111 14.17 -9.50 12.07
CA LEU A 111 13.44 -8.27 11.80
C LEU A 111 11.96 -8.46 12.10
N TYR A 112 11.30 -7.42 12.60
CA TYR A 112 9.89 -7.48 13.00
C TYR A 112 9.01 -6.50 12.23
N PRO A 113 8.85 -6.67 10.91
CA PRO A 113 8.03 -5.76 10.14
C PRO A 113 6.56 -5.81 10.57
N THR A 114 5.91 -4.68 10.37
CA THR A 114 4.48 -4.52 10.59
C THR A 114 3.79 -4.27 9.27
N ILE A 115 2.75 -5.05 8.97
CA ILE A 115 1.91 -4.96 7.78
C ILE A 115 0.53 -4.50 8.22
N GLU A 116 0.02 -3.44 7.62
CA GLU A 116 -1.33 -2.92 7.83
C GLU A 116 -2.12 -3.09 6.54
N VAL A 117 -3.16 -3.92 6.55
CA VAL A 117 -3.96 -4.22 5.34
C VAL A 117 -5.09 -3.20 5.24
N LEU A 118 -5.12 -2.44 4.15
CA LEU A 118 -6.04 -1.33 3.96
C LEU A 118 -7.24 -1.70 3.09
N ASP A 119 -7.06 -2.59 2.12
CA ASP A 119 -8.12 -2.92 1.18
C ASP A 119 -7.99 -4.36 0.65
N ARG A 120 -8.95 -4.77 -0.18
CA ARG A 120 -9.00 -6.08 -0.84
C ARG A 120 -9.05 -5.97 -2.36
N LEU A 121 -8.69 -7.06 -3.02
CA LEU A 121 -8.96 -7.27 -4.42
C LEU A 121 -10.40 -7.80 -4.60
N HIS A 122 -10.94 -7.53 -5.78
CA HIS A 122 -12.22 -8.08 -6.23
C HIS A 122 -11.91 -9.21 -7.22
N ALA A 123 -11.35 -10.31 -6.69
CA ALA A 123 -11.03 -11.47 -7.49
C ALA A 123 -12.31 -12.12 -8.07
N PRO A 124 -12.23 -12.78 -9.23
CA PRO A 124 -13.30 -13.63 -9.72
C PRO A 124 -13.67 -14.72 -8.70
N ASN A 125 -14.94 -15.14 -8.72
CA ASN A 125 -15.43 -16.18 -7.81
C ASN A 125 -14.59 -17.46 -7.94
N GLY A 126 -14.13 -18.00 -6.81
CA GLY A 126 -13.30 -19.20 -6.73
C GLY A 126 -11.80 -18.93 -6.88
N LEU A 127 -11.39 -17.70 -7.17
CA LEU A 127 -9.98 -17.28 -7.27
C LEU A 127 -9.56 -16.30 -6.18
N GLU A 128 -10.34 -16.17 -5.10
CA GLU A 128 -10.08 -15.21 -4.02
C GLU A 128 -8.72 -15.41 -3.36
N LYS A 129 -8.18 -16.63 -3.40
CA LYS A 129 -6.86 -17.00 -2.83
C LYS A 129 -5.69 -16.89 -3.82
N SER A 130 -5.98 -16.63 -5.09
CA SER A 130 -5.00 -16.69 -6.19
C SER A 130 -4.30 -15.35 -6.44
N TYR A 131 -4.81 -14.26 -5.88
CA TYR A 131 -4.30 -12.91 -6.10
C TYR A 131 -3.83 -12.27 -4.78
N PRO A 132 -2.60 -12.58 -4.33
CA PRO A 132 -2.06 -11.95 -3.13
C PRO A 132 -1.65 -10.50 -3.37
N ILE A 133 -1.69 -9.68 -2.31
CA ILE A 133 -0.92 -8.44 -2.26
C ILE A 133 0.55 -8.84 -2.06
N PRO A 134 1.44 -8.57 -3.02
CA PRO A 134 2.84 -8.91 -2.84
C PRO A 134 3.53 -7.87 -1.95
N VAL A 135 4.33 -8.36 -1.01
CA VAL A 135 5.14 -7.57 -0.08
C VAL A 135 6.60 -8.01 -0.26
N GLU A 136 7.26 -7.40 -1.24
CA GLU A 136 8.69 -7.61 -1.52
C GLU A 136 9.55 -6.79 -0.54
N ILE A 137 10.45 -7.49 0.16
CA ILE A 137 11.47 -6.92 1.02
C ILE A 137 12.82 -7.25 0.39
N THR A 138 13.55 -6.20 0.01
CA THR A 138 14.81 -6.33 -0.73
C THR A 138 16.03 -6.35 0.20
N ALA A 139 17.16 -6.86 -0.29
CA ALA A 139 18.41 -6.89 0.47
C ALA A 139 18.86 -5.49 0.88
N GLY A 140 18.78 -4.51 -0.03
CA GLY A 140 19.13 -3.12 0.26
C GLY A 140 18.24 -2.48 1.33
N GLU A 141 16.95 -2.84 1.40
CA GLU A 141 16.06 -2.37 2.48
C GLU A 141 16.43 -2.99 3.82
N ILE A 142 16.82 -4.27 3.84
CA ILE A 142 17.33 -4.92 5.04
C ILE A 142 18.63 -4.27 5.52
N GLU A 143 19.58 -3.98 4.61
CA GLU A 143 20.81 -3.26 4.94
C GLU A 143 20.52 -1.88 5.55
N ILE A 144 19.55 -1.13 5.00
CA ILE A 144 19.09 0.14 5.57
C ILE A 144 18.55 -0.07 6.99
N VAL A 145 17.73 -1.10 7.20
CA VAL A 145 17.12 -1.40 8.50
C VAL A 145 18.16 -1.79 9.55
N LEU A 146 19.15 -2.59 9.16
CA LEU A 146 20.26 -3.01 10.03
C LEU A 146 21.17 -1.84 10.46
N GLN A 147 21.05 -0.68 9.79
CA GLN A 147 21.71 0.57 10.18
C GLN A 147 20.80 1.45 11.05
N ASP A 148 19.89 0.84 11.81
CA ASP A 148 18.92 1.51 12.70
C ASP A 148 18.00 2.51 12.01
N ARG A 149 17.72 2.31 10.72
CA ARG A 149 16.77 3.11 9.95
C ARG A 149 15.44 2.39 9.75
N MET A 150 14.41 3.15 9.44
CA MET A 150 13.08 2.62 9.15
C MET A 150 12.79 2.73 7.66
N VAL A 151 12.33 1.64 7.06
CA VAL A 151 11.76 1.62 5.71
C VAL A 151 10.24 1.54 5.83
N THR A 152 9.54 2.39 5.10
CA THR A 152 8.07 2.37 4.99
C THR A 152 7.67 2.29 3.53
N LYS A 153 6.87 1.29 3.17
CA LYS A 153 6.33 1.12 1.81
C LYS A 153 4.80 1.20 1.88
N VAL A 154 4.21 1.81 0.87
CA VAL A 154 2.77 1.70 0.61
C VAL A 154 2.60 0.91 -0.69
N ILE A 155 2.00 -0.27 -0.57
CA ILE A 155 1.68 -1.12 -1.71
C ILE A 155 0.32 -0.66 -2.23
N TYR A 156 0.20 -0.43 -3.53
CA TYR A 156 -1.02 0.00 -4.18
C TYR A 156 -1.36 -0.86 -5.40
N LEU A 157 -2.65 -0.94 -5.71
CA LEU A 157 -3.13 -1.52 -6.96
C LEU A 157 -3.24 -0.40 -8.00
N GLU A 158 -2.47 -0.49 -9.07
CA GLU A 158 -2.53 0.48 -10.17
C GLU A 158 -3.92 0.51 -10.83
N GLN A 159 -4.29 1.67 -11.37
CA GLN A 159 -5.49 1.76 -12.20
C GLN A 159 -5.16 1.26 -13.61
N PRO A 160 -5.93 0.33 -14.20
CA PRO A 160 -5.68 -0.19 -15.54
C PRO A 160 -5.55 0.92 -16.60
N ASP A 161 -6.33 1.99 -16.47
CA ASP A 161 -6.33 3.12 -17.42
C ASP A 161 -5.05 3.97 -17.36
N LEU A 162 -4.30 3.88 -16.25
CA LEU A 162 -3.02 4.57 -16.05
C LEU A 162 -1.81 3.62 -16.21
N ALA A 163 -2.07 2.33 -16.38
CA ALA A 163 -1.02 1.32 -16.46
C ALA A 163 -0.26 1.43 -17.79
N ALA A 164 1.04 1.15 -17.74
CA ALA A 164 1.87 1.14 -18.95
C ALA A 164 1.43 -0.03 -19.86
N PRO A 165 1.21 0.19 -21.18
CA PRO A 165 0.60 -0.80 -22.07
C PRO A 165 1.56 -1.90 -22.55
N PHE A 166 2.67 -2.15 -21.85
CA PHE A 166 3.66 -3.17 -22.19
C PHE A 166 3.89 -4.10 -21.02
N ALA A 167 4.29 -5.35 -21.33
CA ALA A 167 4.63 -6.35 -20.32
C ALA A 167 5.73 -5.79 -19.40
N GLN A 168 5.38 -5.60 -18.13
CA GLN A 168 6.37 -5.30 -17.10
C GLN A 168 7.12 -6.60 -16.78
N GLY A 169 8.41 -6.47 -16.43
CA GLY A 169 9.21 -7.61 -16.00
C GLY A 169 8.65 -8.25 -14.72
N GLU A 170 9.26 -9.35 -14.28
CA GLU A 170 8.78 -10.10 -13.10
C GLU A 170 8.88 -9.33 -11.77
N ARG A 171 9.67 -8.24 -11.72
CA ARG A 171 9.91 -7.47 -10.51
C ARG A 171 8.88 -6.38 -10.29
N ILE A 172 8.42 -6.24 -9.04
CA ILE A 172 7.48 -5.20 -8.64
C ILE A 172 8.15 -3.84 -8.72
N ARG A 173 7.50 -2.90 -9.40
CA ARG A 173 8.00 -1.54 -9.51
C ARG A 173 7.94 -0.87 -8.13
N THR A 174 9.09 -0.38 -7.69
CA THR A 174 9.23 0.42 -6.47
C THR A 174 9.73 1.80 -6.87
N GLU A 175 9.16 2.85 -6.28
CA GLU A 175 9.57 4.23 -6.46
C GLU A 175 9.94 4.81 -5.09
N ASP A 176 11.15 5.36 -4.99
CA ASP A 176 11.61 6.03 -3.78
C ASP A 176 11.16 7.49 -3.81
N LEU A 177 10.44 7.88 -2.75
CA LEU A 177 9.92 9.23 -2.59
C LEU A 177 10.70 10.01 -1.54
N LYS A 178 10.61 11.34 -1.60
CA LYS A 178 11.28 12.20 -0.60
C LYS A 178 10.69 11.94 0.78
N VAL A 179 11.54 12.02 1.80
CA VAL A 179 11.16 11.83 3.22
C VAL A 179 10.09 12.82 3.69
N THR A 180 9.82 13.91 2.97
CA THR A 180 8.75 14.88 3.29
C THR A 180 7.40 14.51 2.68
N GLU A 181 7.35 13.64 1.68
CA GLU A 181 6.13 13.32 0.93
C GLU A 181 5.20 12.41 1.74
N ASN A 182 3.92 12.37 1.38
CA ASN A 182 2.97 11.47 2.00
C ASN A 182 2.75 10.24 1.10
N LEU A 183 3.34 9.10 1.48
CA LEU A 183 3.24 7.86 0.70
C LEU A 183 1.79 7.39 0.46
N LEU A 184 0.86 7.64 1.39
CA LEU A 184 -0.55 7.28 1.16
C LEU A 184 -1.21 8.15 0.09
N ARG A 185 -0.88 9.46 0.05
CA ARG A 185 -1.34 10.36 -1.00
C ARG A 185 -0.75 9.95 -2.35
N ALA A 186 0.56 9.73 -2.39
CA ALA A 186 1.26 9.35 -3.62
C ALA A 186 0.76 8.01 -4.19
N ALA A 187 0.41 7.06 -3.32
CA ALA A 187 -0.20 5.79 -3.70
C ALA A 187 -1.64 5.95 -4.21
N ASP A 188 -2.46 6.82 -3.60
CA ASP A 188 -3.83 7.12 -4.07
C ASP A 188 -3.85 7.85 -5.42
N GLU A 189 -2.84 8.68 -5.69
CA GLU A 189 -2.67 9.35 -6.99
C GLU A 189 -2.29 8.37 -8.12
N ARG A 190 -1.62 7.25 -7.78
CA ARG A 190 -1.18 6.22 -8.73
C ARG A 190 -2.15 5.03 -8.83
N GLY A 191 -3.02 4.87 -7.85
CA GLY A 191 -3.83 3.67 -7.70
C GLY A 191 -4.61 3.63 -6.40
N ARG A 192 -4.95 2.42 -5.94
CA ARG A 192 -5.66 2.22 -4.67
C ARG A 192 -4.70 1.67 -3.63
N PRO A 193 -4.45 2.36 -2.50
CA PRO A 193 -3.61 1.83 -1.43
C PRO A 193 -4.17 0.52 -0.87
N MET A 194 -3.34 -0.53 -0.89
CA MET A 194 -3.71 -1.89 -0.51
C MET A 194 -3.14 -2.29 0.86
N ALA A 195 -1.89 -1.94 1.12
CA ALA A 195 -1.21 -2.25 2.39
C ALA A 195 -0.09 -1.26 2.71
N ILE A 196 0.27 -1.17 3.99
CA ILE A 196 1.45 -0.44 4.46
C ILE A 196 2.41 -1.43 5.11
N LEU A 197 3.65 -1.45 4.65
CA LEU A 197 4.76 -2.16 5.31
C LEU A 197 5.59 -1.14 6.09
N ARG A 198 5.91 -1.43 7.34
CA ARG A 198 6.89 -0.70 8.15
C ARG A 198 7.90 -1.69 8.70
N ILE A 199 9.17 -1.50 8.40
CA ILE A 199 10.27 -2.36 8.85
C ILE A 199 11.40 -1.51 9.45
N GLY A 200 11.95 -1.97 10.55
CA GLY A 200 12.91 -1.24 11.38
C GLY A 200 12.31 -0.68 12.67
N GLY A 201 13.16 -0.44 13.66
CA GLY A 201 12.79 0.07 14.97
C GLY A 201 12.56 -1.02 16.03
N ARG A 202 11.30 -1.38 16.28
CA ARG A 202 10.91 -2.15 17.48
C ARG A 202 11.26 -3.64 17.40
N ILE A 203 11.94 -4.14 18.42
CA ILE A 203 12.11 -5.57 18.73
C ILE A 203 11.23 -5.94 19.94
N PRO A 204 10.83 -7.22 20.10
CA PRO A 204 10.12 -7.66 21.30
C PRO A 204 11.04 -7.56 22.52
N ASP A 205 10.49 -7.14 23.66
CA ASP A 205 11.20 -7.19 24.94
C ASP A 205 11.01 -8.58 25.56
N PRO A 206 12.08 -9.40 25.67
CA PRO A 206 11.97 -10.76 26.21
C PRO A 206 11.55 -10.80 27.69
N ASN A 207 11.63 -9.68 28.42
CA ASN A 207 11.31 -9.60 29.84
C ASN A 207 9.93 -8.97 30.11
N SER A 208 9.17 -8.60 29.08
CA SER A 208 7.87 -7.97 29.29
C SER A 208 6.80 -9.01 29.71
N PRO A 209 6.19 -8.89 30.91
CA PRO A 209 5.19 -9.85 31.40
C PRO A 209 3.84 -9.77 30.65
N VAL A 210 3.61 -8.67 29.94
CA VAL A 210 2.47 -8.47 29.04
C VAL A 210 3.09 -8.06 27.72
N ASP A 211 2.97 -8.86 26.67
CA ASP A 211 3.61 -8.51 25.40
C ASP A 211 2.61 -7.96 24.37
N PRO A 212 2.28 -6.65 24.39
CA PRO A 212 1.46 -6.03 23.36
C PRO A 212 2.20 -5.89 22.02
N PHE A 213 3.41 -6.45 21.89
CA PHE A 213 4.17 -6.43 20.65
C PHE A 213 3.57 -7.37 19.59
N TYR A 214 3.17 -8.59 19.97
CA TYR A 214 2.66 -9.55 19.00
C TYR A 214 1.23 -9.21 18.58
N SER A 215 0.96 -9.30 17.28
CA SER A 215 -0.38 -9.04 16.77
C SER A 215 -1.34 -10.13 17.25
N THR A 216 -2.51 -9.73 17.74
CA THR A 216 -3.65 -10.61 18.03
C THR A 216 -4.56 -10.78 16.81
N SER A 217 -4.19 -10.23 15.66
CA SER A 217 -5.02 -10.24 14.46
C SER A 217 -5.11 -11.65 13.87
N PRO A 218 -6.30 -12.07 13.41
CA PRO A 218 -6.49 -13.40 12.84
C PRO A 218 -5.74 -13.53 11.51
N ILE A 219 -5.14 -14.68 11.30
CA ILE A 219 -4.49 -15.09 10.03
C ILE A 219 -5.16 -16.36 9.52
N ALA A 220 -5.21 -16.53 8.20
CA ALA A 220 -5.63 -17.76 7.55
C ALA A 220 -4.45 -18.36 6.77
N ILE A 221 -3.92 -19.48 7.22
CA ILE A 221 -2.88 -20.20 6.47
C ILE A 221 -3.60 -20.97 5.35
N PRO A 222 -3.22 -20.81 4.07
CA PRO A 222 -3.72 -21.66 3.00
C PRO A 222 -3.37 -23.12 3.34
N GLN A 223 -4.36 -24.01 3.35
CA GLN A 223 -4.07 -25.45 3.37
C GLN A 223 -3.34 -25.77 2.07
N GLN A 224 -2.15 -26.37 2.21
CA GLN A 224 -1.33 -26.85 1.09
C GLN A 224 -2.08 -27.92 0.30
#